data_AF-A0A356E7I7-F1
#
_entry.id   AF-A0A356E7I7-F1
#
_cell.length_a   1.000
_cell.length_b   1.000
_cell.length_c   1.000
_cell.angle_alpha   90.00
_cell.angle_beta   90.00
_cell.angle_gamma   90.00
#
_symmetry.space_group_name_H-M   'P 1'
#
loop_
_entity.id
_entity.type
_entity.pdbx_description
1 polymer ?
#
loop_
_entity_poly.entity_id
_entity_poly.type
_entity_poly.pdbx_seq_one_letter_code
_entity_poly.pdbx_strand_id
1 'polypeptide(L)'
;MKQKNESAVDFSPVLLSQLVEKEDVLATETPVALVYNGISHTVMMCSPQDLADFALGFSLAEGIIDKASDIYAIDIKQTSNGIEVQLEIT
;
A
#
# COMPACT_ATOMS: atom_id res chain seq x y z
N MET A 1 23.85 -34.44 -32.24
CA MET A 1 22.63 -33.66 -31.91
C MET A 1 21.63 -34.60 -31.24
N LYS A 2 21.45 -34.54 -29.91
CA LYS A 2 20.40 -35.27 -29.18
C LYS A 2 19.54 -34.21 -28.49
N GLN A 3 18.24 -34.24 -28.78
CA GLN A 3 17.24 -33.28 -28.33
C GLN A 3 17.06 -33.32 -26.81
N LYS A 4 16.91 -32.12 -26.23
CA LYS A 4 16.71 -31.82 -24.82
C LYS A 4 15.29 -32.28 -24.44
N ASN A 5 15.19 -33.18 -23.47
CA ASN A 5 13.94 -33.77 -23.02
C ASN A 5 13.23 -32.76 -22.09
N GLU A 6 12.31 -31.97 -22.62
CA GLU A 6 11.38 -31.18 -21.81
C GLU A 6 10.33 -32.13 -21.24
N SER A 7 10.42 -32.39 -19.94
CA SER A 7 9.45 -33.21 -19.22
C SER A 7 8.16 -32.40 -19.07
N ALA A 8 7.16 -32.70 -19.89
CA ALA A 8 5.80 -32.21 -19.67
C ALA A 8 5.32 -32.73 -18.30
N VAL A 9 4.87 -31.81 -17.44
CA VAL A 9 4.24 -32.15 -16.17
C VAL A 9 2.94 -32.90 -16.47
N ASP A 10 2.81 -34.12 -15.98
CA ASP A 10 1.62 -34.96 -16.17
C ASP A 10 0.48 -34.47 -15.26
N PHE A 11 -0.46 -33.71 -15.83
CA PHE A 11 -1.69 -33.31 -15.18
C PHE A 11 -2.74 -34.44 -15.27
N SER A 12 -2.46 -35.57 -14.62
CA SER A 12 -3.43 -36.67 -14.55
C SER A 12 -4.74 -36.22 -13.87
N PRO A 13 -5.91 -36.73 -14.29
CA PRO A 13 -7.23 -36.26 -13.83
C PRO A 13 -7.50 -36.45 -12.33
N VAL A 14 -6.69 -37.26 -11.63
CA VAL A 14 -6.77 -37.42 -10.17
C VAL A 14 -6.39 -36.12 -9.46
N LEU A 15 -5.48 -35.32 -10.02
CA LEU A 15 -5.02 -34.06 -9.44
C LEU A 15 -6.13 -32.98 -9.43
N LEU A 16 -7.04 -33.01 -10.42
CA LEU A 16 -8.17 -32.09 -10.51
C LEU A 16 -9.21 -32.33 -9.42
N SER A 17 -9.38 -33.58 -8.96
CA SER A 17 -10.36 -33.93 -7.92
C SER A 17 -10.00 -33.43 -6.51
N GLN A 18 -8.77 -32.93 -6.33
CA GLN A 18 -8.23 -32.43 -5.06
C GLN A 18 -8.18 -30.90 -4.99
N LEU A 19 -8.58 -30.20 -6.05
CA LEU A 19 -8.68 -28.73 -6.03
C LEU A 19 -9.96 -28.34 -5.28
N VAL A 20 -9.77 -27.75 -4.11
CA VAL A 20 -10.84 -27.19 -3.29
C VAL A 20 -10.70 -25.67 -3.36
N GLU A 21 -11.74 -24.99 -3.85
CA GLU A 21 -11.81 -23.54 -3.72
C GLU A 21 -11.82 -23.15 -2.24
N LYS A 22 -10.95 -22.23 -1.87
CA LYS A 22 -10.80 -21.75 -0.51
C LYS A 22 -10.81 -20.23 -0.53
N GLU A 23 -11.63 -19.65 0.32
CA GLU A 23 -11.61 -18.22 0.58
C GLU A 23 -10.38 -17.86 1.41
N ASP A 24 -9.75 -16.75 1.05
CA ASP A 24 -8.63 -16.18 1.78
C ASP A 24 -8.83 -14.67 1.93
N VAL A 25 -8.24 -14.08 2.96
CA VAL A 25 -8.29 -12.64 3.22
C VAL A 25 -6.96 -12.04 2.82
N LEU A 26 -6.99 -11.16 1.82
CA LEU A 26 -5.81 -10.46 1.35
C LEU A 26 -5.73 -9.05 1.95
N ALA A 27 -4.50 -8.60 2.22
CA ALA A 27 -4.26 -7.23 2.61
C ALA A 27 -4.67 -6.27 1.49
N THR A 28 -5.27 -5.14 1.88
CA THR A 28 -5.59 -4.05 0.94
C THR A 28 -4.44 -3.05 0.94
N GLU A 29 -3.98 -2.68 -0.26
CA GLU A 29 -3.09 -1.56 -0.47
C GLU A 29 -3.80 -0.48 -1.27
N THR A 30 -3.68 0.76 -0.83
CA THR A 30 -4.30 1.93 -1.46
C THR A 30 -3.24 3.00 -1.65
N PRO A 31 -3.23 3.72 -2.79
CA PRO A 31 -2.38 4.89 -2.96
C PRO A 31 -2.80 5.99 -1.98
N VAL A 32 -1.84 6.45 -1.18
CA VAL A 32 -1.98 7.51 -0.18
C VAL A 32 -1.04 8.64 -0.53
N ALA A 33 -1.57 9.82 -0.84
CA ALA A 33 -0.81 11.03 -1.07
C ALA A 33 -0.63 11.82 0.22
N LEU A 34 0.61 12.22 0.54
CA LEU A 34 0.89 13.16 1.63
C LEU A 34 0.98 14.58 1.06
N VAL A 35 0.08 15.46 1.49
CA VAL A 35 -0.08 16.82 0.98
C VAL A 35 0.19 17.80 2.10
N TYR A 36 1.33 18.49 2.05
CA TYR A 36 1.73 19.47 3.08
C TYR A 36 1.41 20.89 2.61
N ASN A 37 0.63 21.64 3.39
CA ASN A 37 0.24 23.02 3.08
C ASN A 37 -0.31 23.17 1.64
N GLY A 38 -1.06 22.16 1.17
CA GLY A 38 -1.66 22.11 -0.16
C GLY A 38 -0.75 21.60 -1.28
N ILE A 39 0.50 21.21 -1.00
CA ILE A 39 1.45 20.70 -2.00
C ILE A 39 1.63 19.19 -1.83
N SER A 40 1.31 18.43 -2.88
CA SER A 40 1.55 16.97 -2.90
C SER A 40 3.05 16.68 -2.92
N HIS A 41 3.51 15.96 -1.90
CA HIS A 41 4.93 15.68 -1.69
C HIS A 41 5.31 14.27 -2.16
N THR A 42 4.48 13.27 -1.81
CA THR A 42 4.72 11.87 -2.21
C THR A 42 3.40 11.10 -2.28
N VAL A 43 3.44 9.95 -2.96
CA VAL A 43 2.37 8.95 -2.97
C VAL A 43 2.97 7.61 -2.59
N MET A 44 2.37 6.94 -1.62
CA MET A 44 2.79 5.61 -1.15
C MET A 44 1.64 4.62 -1.23
N MET A 45 1.94 3.35 -1.51
CA MET A 45 0.97 2.26 -1.37
C MET A 45 0.94 1.84 0.09
N CYS A 46 -0.20 2.00 0.75
CA CYS A 46 -0.35 1.77 2.18
C CYS A 46 -1.65 1.03 2.48
N SER A 47 -1.70 0.34 3.62
CA SER A 47 -2.99 -0.08 4.19
C SER A 47 -3.82 1.17 4.53
N PRO A 48 -5.12 1.23 4.19
CA PRO A 48 -5.95 2.42 4.34
C PRO A 48 -6.46 2.60 5.79
N GLN A 49 -5.57 2.45 6.76
CA GLN A 49 -5.84 2.55 8.20
C GLN A 49 -4.71 3.30 8.88
N ASP A 50 -5.00 3.91 10.03
CA ASP A 50 -4.00 4.57 10.89
C ASP A 50 -3.16 5.65 10.15
N LEU A 51 -3.76 6.29 9.14
CA LEU A 51 -3.04 7.16 8.21
C LEU A 51 -2.51 8.45 8.84
N ALA A 52 -3.11 8.92 9.94
CA ALA A 52 -2.59 10.06 10.70
C ALA A 52 -1.26 9.72 11.38
N ASP A 53 -1.17 8.54 12.00
CA ASP A 53 0.05 8.05 12.64
C ASP A 53 1.13 7.76 11.59
N PHE A 54 0.73 7.18 10.46
CA PHE A 54 1.62 6.99 9.31
C PHE A 54 2.19 8.32 8.81
N ALA A 55 1.36 9.34 8.59
CA ALA A 55 1.80 10.64 8.11
C ALA A 55 2.72 11.36 9.11
N LEU A 56 2.41 11.31 10.41
CA LEU A 56 3.28 11.82 11.47
C LEU A 56 4.64 11.11 11.46
N GLY A 57 4.64 9.78 11.45
CA GLY A 57 5.85 8.97 11.46
C GLY A 57 6.71 9.21 10.23
N PHE A 58 6.10 9.26 9.03
CA PHE A 58 6.78 9.60 7.78
C PHE A 58 7.38 11.00 7.84
N SER A 59 6.62 11.99 8.31
CA SER A 59 7.09 13.39 8.40
C SER A 59 8.33 13.52 9.28
N LEU A 60 8.38 12.81 10.40
CA LEU A 60 9.54 12.79 11.29
C LEU A 60 10.72 12.01 10.67
N ALA A 61 10.46 10.85 10.07
CA ALA A 61 11.50 9.99 9.50
C ALA A 61 12.22 10.65 8.33
N GLU A 62 11.50 11.40 7.50
CA GLU A 62 12.05 12.12 6.35
C GLU A 62 12.55 13.52 6.69
N GLY A 63 12.44 13.95 7.96
CA GLY A 63 12.87 15.28 8.40
C GLY A 63 12.05 16.43 7.79
N ILE A 64 10.79 16.18 7.46
CA ILE A 64 9.83 17.20 7.00
C ILE A 64 9.42 18.10 8.17
N ILE A 65 9.35 17.53 9.38
CA ILE A 65 9.13 18.24 10.65
C ILE A 65 10.14 17.77 11.71
N ASP A 66 10.42 18.62 12.70
CA ASP A 66 11.36 18.29 13.79
C ASP A 66 10.65 17.63 14.98
N LYS A 67 9.38 17.97 15.22
CA LYS A 67 8.58 17.46 16.34
C LYS A 67 7.11 17.36 15.98
N ALA A 68 6.38 16.48 16.67
CA ALA A 68 4.96 16.25 16.41
C ALA A 68 4.08 17.51 16.52
N SER A 69 4.47 18.48 17.35
CA SER A 69 3.73 19.75 17.51
C SER A 69 3.83 20.68 16.31
N ASP A 70 4.70 20.37 15.34
CA ASP A 70 4.84 21.15 14.11
C ASP A 70 3.68 20.86 13.13
N ILE A 71 2.89 19.81 13.36
CA ILE A 71 1.64 19.53 12.66
C ILE A 71 0.49 20.20 13.40
N TYR A 72 -0.18 21.13 12.73
CA TYR A 72 -1.35 21.85 13.24
C TYR A 72 -2.67 21.13 12.96
N ALA A 73 -2.76 20.47 11.80
CA ALA A 73 -3.96 19.74 11.39
C ALA A 73 -3.61 18.57 10.49
N ILE A 74 -4.42 17.52 10.56
CA ILE A 74 -4.41 16.39 9.63
C ILE A 74 -5.86 16.16 9.19
N ASP A 75 -6.10 16.15 7.89
CA ASP A 75 -7.40 15.79 7.30
C ASP A 75 -7.22 14.64 6.30
N ILE A 76 -8.12 13.66 6.33
CA ILE A 76 -8.05 12.47 5.48
C ILE A 76 -9.19 12.53 4.47
N LYS A 77 -8.84 12.66 3.19
CA LYS A 77 -9.81 12.76 2.09
C LYS A 77 -9.73 11.56 1.18
N GLN A 78 -10.85 10.86 1.03
CA GLN A 78 -10.97 9.87 -0.03
C GLN A 78 -11.21 10.57 -1.38
N THR A 79 -10.51 10.11 -2.41
CA THR A 79 -10.61 10.62 -3.77
C THR A 79 -10.86 9.46 -4.74
N SER A 80 -11.09 9.77 -6.03
CA SER A 80 -11.22 8.73 -7.05
C SER A 80 -9.95 7.92 -7.25
N ASN A 81 -8.80 8.47 -6.88
CA ASN A 81 -7.49 7.90 -7.18
C ASN A 81 -6.80 7.31 -5.95
N GLY A 82 -7.45 7.31 -4.78
CA GLY A 82 -6.84 6.89 -3.52
C GLY A 82 -7.25 7.77 -2.35
N ILE A 83 -6.33 7.96 -1.41
CA ILE A 83 -6.53 8.78 -0.22
C ILE A 83 -5.51 9.92 -0.23
N GLU A 84 -5.93 11.11 0.13
CA GLU A 84 -5.04 12.22 0.46
C GLU A 84 -5.02 12.41 1.97
N VAL A 85 -3.84 12.48 2.56
CA VAL A 85 -3.63 12.97 3.93
C VAL A 85 -3.10 14.39 3.79
N GLN A 86 -3.93 15.36 4.16
CA GLN A 86 -3.61 16.78 4.08
C GLN A 86 -3.11 17.25 5.45
N LEU A 87 -1.89 17.75 5.49
CA LEU A 87 -1.22 18.23 6.70
C LEU A 87 -1.00 19.74 6.63
N GLU A 88 -1.31 20.43 7.72
CA GLU A 88 -0.89 21.81 7.93
C GLU A 88 0.32 21.81 8.87
N ILE A 89 1.45 22.35 8.40
CA ILE A 89 2.73 22.32 9.12
C ILE A 89 3.42 23.68 9.19
N THR A 90 4.30 23.87 10.18
CA THR A 90 5.07 25.12 10.41
C THR A 90 6.47 25.15 9.82
#